data_AF-A0A0G0K6L1-F1
#
_entry.id   AF-A0A0G0K6L1-F1
#
_cell.length_a   1.000
_cell.length_b   1.000
_cell.length_c   1.000
_cell.angle_alpha   90.00
_cell.angle_beta   90.00
_cell.angle_gamma   90.00
#
_symmetry.space_group_name_H-M   'P 1'
#
loop_
_entity.id
_entity.type
_entity.pdbx_description
1 polymer ?
#
loop_
_entity_poly.entity_id
_entity_poly.type
_entity_poly.pdbx_seq_one_letter_code
_entity_poly.pdbx_strand_id
1 'polypeptide(L)'
;MSKIDDIFRALLEINRRGQPKNPIIDITKLERKPINTGEYIDSLTGLHNEIWFEEELNRRMVDSNRLGTNLWLLIVDFDFFKTINIEYGRSSGNQVLKMFGEMVAQEEFPFARIGGEEFAQIFPKDLGLDEIQRTVSKYSLNFKDKTKELLGQEVSVSMGITKMNFGEIPSNLINRAEAAVFRSKKQGRDRSTLLEDHPITGTYVTVPYLTREQLSSNITQNSV
;
A
#
# COMPACT_ATOMS: atom_id res chain seq x y z
N MET A 1 21.93 4.30 24.73
CA MET A 1 20.60 4.93 24.61
C MET A 1 20.46 5.39 23.18
N SER A 2 19.49 4.82 22.46
CA SER A 2 19.41 4.89 21.01
C SER A 2 18.63 6.12 20.58
N LYS A 3 19.08 6.80 19.50
CA LYS A 3 18.34 7.88 18.81
C LYS A 3 16.87 7.52 18.47
N ILE A 4 16.54 6.23 18.48
CA ILE A 4 15.19 5.68 18.27
C ILE A 4 14.24 6.02 19.43
N ASP A 5 14.72 6.05 20.68
CA ASP A 5 13.91 6.37 21.85
C ASP A 5 13.52 7.87 21.87
N ASP A 6 14.40 8.72 21.34
CA ASP A 6 14.18 10.17 21.25
C ASP A 6 13.12 10.52 20.20
N ILE A 7 13.11 9.81 19.05
CA ILE A 7 12.06 9.95 18.02
C ILE A 7 10.71 9.50 18.59
N PHE A 8 10.68 8.41 19.35
CA PHE A 8 9.45 7.88 19.94
C PHE A 8 8.87 8.84 21.00
N ARG A 9 9.72 9.54 21.77
CA ARG A 9 9.27 10.58 22.72
C ARG A 9 8.81 11.86 22.03
N ALA A 10 9.46 12.28 20.94
CA ALA A 10 9.05 13.45 20.16
C ALA A 10 7.65 13.27 19.54
N LEU A 11 7.33 12.07 19.05
CA LEU A 11 6.01 11.74 18.51
C LEU A 11 4.90 11.72 19.58
N LEU A 12 5.23 11.35 20.82
CA LEU A 12 4.29 11.37 21.94
C LEU A 12 4.00 12.78 22.47
N GLU A 13 4.94 13.72 22.36
CA GLU A 13 4.74 15.11 22.78
C GLU A 13 3.86 15.92 21.81
N ILE A 14 3.90 15.63 20.51
CA ILE A 14 3.04 16.28 19.51
C ILE A 14 1.55 15.98 19.80
N ASN A 15 1.23 14.77 20.25
CA ASN A 15 -0.14 14.38 20.63
C ASN A 15 -0.67 15.04 21.93
N ARG A 16 0.18 15.68 22.74
CA ARG A 16 -0.25 16.37 23.99
C ARG A 16 -0.58 17.85 23.78
N ARG A 17 -0.31 18.45 22.61
CA ARG A 17 -0.68 19.83 22.31
C ARG A 17 -1.96 19.82 21.47
N GLY A 18 -3.04 20.36 22.05
CA GLY A 18 -4.42 20.21 21.58
C GLY A 18 -4.68 20.60 20.12
N GLN A 19 -5.79 20.06 19.62
CA GLN A 19 -6.28 20.19 18.25
C GLN A 19 -6.18 21.62 17.67
N PRO A 20 -5.65 21.79 16.44
CA PRO A 20 -5.94 23.00 15.69
C PRO A 20 -7.42 22.99 15.24
N LYS A 21 -8.09 24.13 15.39
CA LYS A 21 -9.45 24.36 14.88
C LYS A 21 -9.46 24.19 13.37
N ASN A 22 -10.23 23.22 12.86
CA ASN A 22 -10.40 23.00 11.43
C ASN A 22 -11.12 24.19 10.77
N PRO A 23 -10.57 24.84 9.74
CA PRO A 23 -11.39 25.65 8.85
C PRO A 23 -12.25 24.70 8.01
N ILE A 24 -13.54 25.02 7.88
CA ILE A 24 -14.44 24.36 6.92
C ILE A 24 -13.90 24.69 5.53
N ILE A 25 -13.32 23.70 4.84
CA ILE A 25 -12.86 23.85 3.46
C ILE A 25 -14.10 23.75 2.56
N ASP A 26 -14.41 24.84 1.86
CA ASP A 26 -15.46 24.90 0.86
C ASP A 26 -15.02 24.13 -0.40
N ILE A 27 -15.47 22.88 -0.49
CA ILE A 27 -15.17 21.93 -1.59
C ILE A 27 -15.73 22.37 -2.95
N THR A 28 -16.56 23.42 -3.03
CA THR A 28 -17.08 23.93 -4.30
C THR A 28 -16.03 24.71 -5.12
N LYS A 29 -14.86 24.99 -4.55
CA LYS A 29 -13.76 25.76 -5.19
C LYS A 29 -12.57 24.92 -5.68
N LEU A 30 -12.67 23.59 -5.71
CA LEU A 30 -11.67 22.75 -6.38
C LEU A 30 -11.80 22.92 -7.90
N GLU A 31 -11.27 24.02 -8.42
CA GLU A 31 -11.09 24.24 -9.85
C GLU A 31 -10.23 23.10 -10.41
N ARG A 32 -10.75 22.41 -11.43
CA ARG A 32 -10.04 21.35 -12.15
C ARG A 32 -8.83 21.95 -12.85
N LYS A 33 -7.66 21.91 -12.23
CA LYS A 33 -6.41 22.17 -12.93
C LYS A 33 -6.22 21.10 -14.01
N PRO A 34 -5.86 21.48 -15.25
CA PRO A 34 -5.50 20.51 -16.27
C PRO A 34 -4.29 19.70 -15.80
N ILE A 35 -4.42 18.38 -15.85
CA ILE A 35 -3.38 17.43 -15.41
C ILE A 35 -2.18 17.54 -16.35
N ASN A 36 -1.04 18.00 -15.83
CA ASN A 36 0.24 17.84 -16.51
C ASN A 36 0.69 16.39 -16.30
N THR A 37 0.61 15.55 -17.33
CA THR A 37 0.86 14.10 -17.21
C THR A 37 2.27 13.74 -16.73
N GLY A 38 3.24 14.65 -16.85
CA GLY A 38 4.60 14.45 -16.34
C GLY A 38 4.76 14.63 -14.83
N GLU A 39 3.81 15.29 -14.16
CA GLU A 39 3.89 15.60 -12.72
C GLU A 39 3.39 14.45 -11.82
N TYR A 40 2.69 13.47 -12.39
CA TYR A 40 2.02 12.39 -11.65
C TYR A 40 2.57 11.00 -11.93
N ILE A 41 3.64 10.88 -12.71
CA ILE A 41 4.21 9.60 -13.13
C ILE A 41 5.62 9.44 -12.55
N ASP A 42 5.89 8.29 -11.95
CA ASP A 42 7.23 7.89 -11.52
C ASP A 42 8.07 7.53 -12.75
N SER A 43 9.10 8.34 -13.02
CA SER A 43 9.97 8.18 -14.19
C SER A 43 10.69 6.82 -14.26
N LEU A 44 10.87 6.12 -13.13
CA LEU A 44 11.51 4.82 -13.13
C LEU A 44 10.57 3.71 -13.56
N THR A 45 9.38 3.64 -12.95
CA THR A 45 8.46 2.50 -13.07
C THR A 45 7.32 2.74 -14.07
N GLY A 46 7.07 3.99 -14.47
CA GLY A 46 5.94 4.35 -15.32
C GLY A 46 4.58 4.33 -14.62
N LEU A 47 4.54 3.96 -13.35
CA LEU A 47 3.35 4.03 -12.50
C LEU A 47 3.07 5.46 -12.04
N HIS A 48 1.96 5.67 -11.34
CA HIS A 48 1.73 6.93 -10.65
C HIS A 48 2.79 7.19 -9.55
N ASN A 49 2.98 8.45 -9.19
CA ASN A 49 3.90 8.82 -8.11
C ASN A 49 3.17 9.18 -6.81
N GLU A 50 3.93 9.54 -5.78
CA GLU A 50 3.44 9.95 -4.46
C GLU A 50 2.43 11.12 -4.53
N ILE A 51 2.70 12.13 -5.35
CA ILE A 51 1.82 13.30 -5.49
C ILE A 51 0.44 12.87 -6.00
N TRP A 52 0.40 12.02 -7.03
CA TRP A 52 -0.85 11.48 -7.55
C TRP A 52 -1.58 10.66 -6.49
N PHE A 53 -0.85 9.82 -5.76
CA PHE A 53 -1.44 8.97 -4.73
C PHE A 53 -2.12 9.79 -3.64
N GLU A 54 -1.48 10.85 -3.14
CA GLU A 54 -2.06 11.72 -2.12
C GLU A 54 -3.36 12.37 -2.62
N GLU A 55 -3.36 12.91 -3.83
CA GLU A 55 -4.56 13.53 -4.42
C GLU A 55 -5.68 12.51 -4.66
N GLU A 56 -5.33 11.34 -5.19
CA GLU A 56 -6.28 10.25 -5.43
C GLU A 56 -6.90 9.78 -4.13
N LEU A 57 -6.10 9.55 -3.10
CA LEU A 57 -6.57 9.09 -1.79
C LEU A 57 -7.56 10.09 -1.20
N ASN A 58 -7.20 11.38 -1.17
CA ASN A 58 -8.08 12.44 -0.71
C ASN A 58 -9.43 12.41 -1.44
N ARG A 59 -9.39 12.34 -2.77
CA ARG A 59 -10.60 12.32 -3.60
C ARG A 59 -11.47 11.11 -3.29
N ARG A 60 -10.88 9.91 -3.24
CA ARG A 60 -11.62 8.66 -3.01
C ARG A 60 -12.18 8.56 -1.60
N MET A 61 -11.48 9.08 -0.59
CA MET A 61 -12.01 9.13 0.78
C MET A 61 -13.23 10.05 0.90
N VAL A 62 -13.22 11.20 0.23
CA VAL A 62 -14.39 12.11 0.17
C VAL A 62 -15.57 11.41 -0.49
N ASP A 63 -15.33 10.73 -1.63
CA ASP A 63 -16.37 9.97 -2.32
C ASP A 63 -16.94 8.84 -1.45
N SER A 64 -16.06 8.07 -0.78
CA SER A 64 -16.45 6.96 0.09
C SER A 64 -17.29 7.41 1.28
N ASN A 65 -16.90 8.50 1.94
CA ASN A 65 -17.68 9.09 3.03
C ASN A 65 -19.06 9.57 2.57
N ARG A 66 -19.13 10.18 1.38
CA ARG A 66 -20.40 10.69 0.83
C ARG A 66 -21.34 9.56 0.44
N LEU A 67 -20.82 8.48 -0.15
CA LEU A 67 -21.60 7.36 -0.68
C LEU A 67 -21.83 6.24 0.33
N GLY A 68 -21.14 6.26 1.48
CA GLY A 68 -21.18 5.19 2.46
C GLY A 68 -20.57 3.87 1.95
N THR A 69 -19.68 3.94 0.96
CA THR A 69 -19.01 2.76 0.39
C THR A 69 -17.74 2.41 1.17
N ASN A 70 -17.27 1.18 0.99
CA ASN A 70 -15.96 0.77 1.51
C ASN A 70 -14.84 1.34 0.62
N LEU A 71 -13.72 1.64 1.26
CA LEU A 71 -12.45 1.98 0.61
C LEU A 71 -11.35 1.21 1.32
N TRP A 72 -10.51 0.53 0.56
CA TRP A 72 -9.35 -0.17 1.09
C TRP A 72 -8.05 0.49 0.60
N LEU A 73 -7.06 0.51 1.47
CA LEU A 73 -5.70 0.92 1.15
C LEU A 73 -4.76 -0.27 1.32
N LEU A 74 -3.95 -0.50 0.30
CA LEU A 74 -2.83 -1.44 0.30
C LEU A 74 -1.53 -0.65 0.19
N ILE A 75 -0.56 -0.95 1.06
CA ILE A 75 0.84 -0.59 0.89
C ILE A 75 1.64 -1.88 0.72
N VAL A 76 2.54 -1.86 -0.26
CA VAL A 76 3.48 -2.94 -0.61
C VAL A 76 4.89 -2.44 -0.40
N ASP A 77 5.72 -3.25 0.26
CA ASP A 77 7.13 -2.96 0.46
C ASP A 77 7.97 -4.22 0.15
N PHE A 78 9.05 -4.03 -0.62
CA PHE A 78 9.91 -5.12 -1.06
C PHE A 78 10.85 -5.59 0.05
N ASP A 79 10.78 -6.88 0.38
CA ASP A 79 11.57 -7.44 1.46
C ASP A 79 13.06 -7.48 1.05
N PHE A 80 13.90 -6.94 1.93
CA PHE A 80 15.36 -6.91 1.77
C PHE A 80 15.84 -6.16 0.51
N PHE A 81 15.10 -5.18 0.00
CA PHE A 81 15.48 -4.45 -1.21
C PHE A 81 16.87 -3.78 -1.14
N LYS A 82 17.26 -3.27 0.04
CA LYS A 82 18.63 -2.77 0.26
C LYS A 82 19.69 -3.85 0.03
N THR A 83 19.43 -5.09 0.44
CA THR A 83 20.34 -6.23 0.20
C THR A 83 20.46 -6.51 -1.29
N ILE A 84 19.35 -6.49 -2.04
CA ILE A 84 19.37 -6.63 -3.51
C ILE A 84 20.28 -5.58 -4.14
N ASN A 85 20.15 -4.31 -3.72
CA ASN A 85 21.01 -3.23 -4.22
C ASN A 85 22.50 -3.44 -3.90
N ILE A 86 22.81 -4.03 -2.74
CA ILE A 86 24.19 -4.31 -2.32
C ILE A 86 24.77 -5.49 -3.11
N GLU A 87 24.02 -6.57 -3.26
CA GLU A 87 24.49 -7.82 -3.86
C GLU A 87 24.51 -7.77 -5.40
N TYR A 88 23.47 -7.20 -6.01
CA TYR A 88 23.29 -7.19 -7.47
C TYR A 88 23.52 -5.81 -8.09
N GLY A 89 23.79 -4.80 -7.25
CA GLY A 89 23.96 -3.42 -7.68
C GLY A 89 22.64 -2.67 -7.89
N ARG A 90 22.72 -1.34 -7.80
CA ARG A 90 21.56 -0.43 -7.93
C ARG A 90 20.83 -0.56 -9.27
N SER A 91 21.55 -0.90 -10.35
CA SER A 91 20.93 -1.11 -11.66
C SER A 91 19.94 -2.27 -11.63
N SER A 92 20.30 -3.37 -10.96
CA SER A 92 19.44 -4.54 -10.80
C SER A 92 18.24 -4.24 -9.89
N GLY A 93 18.46 -3.49 -8.79
CA GLY A 93 17.34 -3.00 -7.97
C GLY A 93 16.36 -2.13 -8.77
N ASN A 94 16.87 -1.24 -9.63
CA ASN A 94 16.03 -0.47 -10.54
C ASN A 94 15.25 -1.35 -11.53
N GLN A 95 15.84 -2.45 -12.01
CA GLN A 95 15.14 -3.41 -12.87
C GLN A 95 14.02 -4.14 -12.13
N VAL A 96 14.22 -4.50 -10.86
CA VAL A 96 13.17 -5.10 -10.02
C VAL A 96 11.99 -4.14 -9.85
N LEU A 97 12.27 -2.86 -9.57
CA LEU A 97 11.23 -1.82 -9.45
C LEU A 97 10.46 -1.62 -10.77
N LYS A 98 11.18 -1.56 -11.90
CA LYS A 98 10.59 -1.45 -13.24
C LYS A 98 9.69 -2.64 -13.56
N MET A 99 10.18 -3.85 -13.32
CA MET A 99 9.44 -5.08 -13.55
C MET A 99 8.16 -5.11 -12.72
N PHE A 100 8.21 -4.70 -11.45
CA PHE A 100 6.98 -4.60 -10.65
C PHE A 100 5.99 -3.60 -11.24
N GLY A 101 6.48 -2.44 -11.69
CA GLY A 101 5.68 -1.45 -12.42
C GLY A 101 4.97 -2.06 -13.64
N GLU A 102 5.72 -2.76 -14.50
CA GLU A 102 5.19 -3.45 -15.67
C GLU A 102 4.18 -4.55 -15.29
N MET A 103 4.43 -5.28 -14.20
CA MET A 103 3.57 -6.35 -13.71
C MET A 103 2.19 -5.85 -13.31
N VAL A 104 2.09 -4.66 -12.72
CA VAL A 104 0.82 -4.11 -12.17
C VAL A 104 0.23 -2.98 -13.03
N ALA A 105 0.84 -2.64 -14.16
CA ALA A 105 0.44 -1.50 -14.99
C ALA A 105 -0.99 -1.60 -15.56
N GLN A 106 -1.54 -2.81 -15.65
CA GLN A 106 -2.86 -3.09 -16.22
C GLN A 106 -3.91 -3.49 -15.17
N GLU A 107 -3.60 -3.33 -13.88
CA GLU A 107 -4.59 -3.56 -12.82
C GLU A 107 -5.76 -2.58 -12.94
N GLU A 108 -6.97 -3.04 -12.60
CA GLU A 108 -8.19 -2.21 -12.65
C GLU A 108 -8.04 -0.93 -11.84
N PHE A 109 -7.39 -1.03 -10.68
CA PHE A 109 -7.06 0.09 -9.82
C PHE A 109 -5.57 0.42 -9.96
N PRO A 110 -5.20 1.65 -10.33
CA PRO A 110 -3.79 1.98 -10.54
C PRO A 110 -2.95 1.87 -9.27
N PHE A 111 -1.72 1.40 -9.44
CA PHE A 111 -0.68 1.53 -8.43
C PHE A 111 0.03 2.88 -8.54
N ALA A 112 0.50 3.35 -7.39
CA ALA A 112 1.47 4.44 -7.29
C ALA A 112 2.74 3.95 -6.59
N ARG A 113 3.89 4.47 -6.98
CA ARG A 113 5.13 4.35 -6.22
C ARG A 113 5.26 5.55 -5.30
N ILE A 114 5.19 5.30 -4.01
CA ILE A 114 5.15 6.32 -2.95
C ILE A 114 6.49 6.49 -2.24
N GLY A 115 7.45 5.60 -2.49
CA GLY A 115 8.76 5.65 -1.85
C GLY A 115 9.83 4.87 -2.61
N GLY A 116 10.97 4.64 -1.96
CA GLY A 116 12.12 3.93 -2.53
C GLY A 116 11.74 2.57 -3.11
N GLU A 117 11.20 1.69 -2.27
CA GLU A 117 10.70 0.36 -2.63
C GLU A 117 9.23 0.16 -2.26
N GLU A 118 8.53 1.27 -2.01
CA GLU A 118 7.16 1.29 -1.48
C GLU A 118 6.16 1.68 -2.57
N PHE A 119 5.10 0.90 -2.68
CA PHE A 119 4.01 1.09 -3.63
C PHE A 119 2.67 1.07 -2.89
N ALA A 120 1.69 1.79 -3.42
CA ALA A 120 0.35 1.84 -2.84
C ALA A 120 -0.73 1.65 -3.91
N GLN A 121 -1.85 1.06 -3.50
CA GLN A 121 -3.04 0.86 -4.31
C GLN A 121 -4.29 1.17 -3.49
N ILE A 122 -5.23 1.90 -4.08
CA ILE A 122 -6.51 2.24 -3.48
C ILE A 122 -7.58 1.40 -4.17
N PHE A 123 -8.43 0.73 -3.38
CA PHE A 123 -9.59 0.01 -3.90
C PHE A 123 -10.86 0.79 -3.56
N PRO A 124 -11.35 1.66 -4.47
CA PRO A 124 -12.53 2.50 -4.26
C PRO A 124 -13.83 1.73 -4.59
N LYS A 125 -13.91 0.47 -4.17
CA LYS A 125 -15.03 -0.43 -4.45
C LYS A 125 -15.37 -1.22 -3.20
N ASP A 126 -16.64 -1.59 -3.09
CA ASP A 126 -17.13 -2.47 -2.03
C ASP A 126 -16.65 -3.91 -2.24
N LEU A 127 -15.34 -4.11 -2.07
CA LEU A 127 -14.69 -5.41 -2.13
C LEU A 127 -14.73 -6.07 -0.75
N GLY A 128 -15.01 -7.37 -0.73
CA GLY A 128 -14.87 -8.20 0.46
C GLY A 128 -13.39 -8.46 0.79
N LEU A 129 -13.11 -8.73 2.07
CA LEU A 129 -11.75 -9.04 2.52
C LEU A 129 -11.13 -10.22 1.76
N ASP A 130 -11.91 -11.26 1.46
CA ASP A 130 -11.45 -12.43 0.72
C ASP A 130 -10.98 -12.08 -0.70
N GLU A 131 -11.64 -11.13 -1.36
CA GLU A 131 -11.26 -10.67 -2.69
C GLU A 131 -9.93 -9.92 -2.63
N ILE A 132 -9.78 -9.01 -1.66
CA ILE A 132 -8.51 -8.31 -1.40
C ILE A 132 -7.39 -9.32 -1.12
N GLN A 133 -7.62 -10.31 -0.24
CA GLN A 133 -6.63 -11.33 0.12
C GLN A 133 -6.18 -12.16 -1.08
N ARG A 134 -7.09 -12.51 -1.99
CA ARG A 134 -6.75 -13.20 -3.24
C ARG A 134 -5.91 -12.33 -4.16
N THR A 135 -6.28 -11.07 -4.31
CA THR A 135 -5.56 -10.10 -5.15
C THR A 135 -4.14 -9.88 -4.66
N VAL A 136 -3.93 -9.60 -3.36
CA VAL A 136 -2.58 -9.42 -2.80
C VAL A 136 -1.73 -10.69 -2.87
N SER A 137 -2.34 -11.87 -2.72
CA SER A 137 -1.63 -13.14 -2.86
C SER A 137 -1.15 -13.36 -4.30
N LYS A 138 -1.95 -12.99 -5.31
CA LYS A 138 -1.54 -13.03 -6.73
C LYS A 138 -0.35 -12.11 -6.98
N TYR A 139 -0.38 -10.89 -6.46
CA TYR A 139 0.75 -9.95 -6.60
C TYR A 139 2.04 -10.53 -6.02
N SER A 140 1.99 -11.09 -4.81
CA SER A 140 3.17 -11.71 -4.18
C SER A 140 3.73 -12.87 -5.00
N LEU A 141 2.86 -13.79 -5.44
CA LEU A 141 3.29 -14.95 -6.24
C LEU A 141 3.89 -14.54 -7.59
N ASN A 142 3.25 -13.60 -8.29
CA ASN A 142 3.76 -13.12 -9.57
C ASN A 142 5.09 -12.38 -9.40
N PHE A 143 5.25 -11.59 -8.34
CA PHE A 143 6.50 -10.90 -8.06
C PHE A 143 7.64 -11.87 -7.77
N LYS A 144 7.40 -12.93 -7.00
CA LYS A 144 8.39 -14.00 -6.76
C LYS A 144 8.82 -14.68 -8.05
N ASP A 145 7.87 -15.08 -8.90
CA ASP A 145 8.18 -15.69 -10.20
C ASP A 145 9.05 -14.77 -11.05
N LYS A 146 8.65 -13.50 -11.17
CA LYS A 146 9.34 -12.54 -12.02
C LYS A 146 10.71 -12.17 -11.51
N THR A 147 10.89 -12.08 -10.20
CA THR A 147 12.22 -11.84 -9.61
C THR A 147 13.11 -13.08 -9.73
N LYS A 148 12.55 -14.29 -9.64
CA LYS A 148 13.28 -15.53 -9.93
C LYS A 148 13.76 -15.58 -11.38
N GLU A 149 12.91 -15.18 -12.32
CA GLU A 149 13.27 -15.05 -13.75
C GLU A 149 14.38 -14.00 -13.96
N LEU A 150 14.27 -12.84 -13.31
CA LEU A 150 15.17 -11.70 -13.49
C LEU A 150 16.53 -11.86 -12.79
N LEU A 151 16.54 -12.35 -11.55
CA LEU A 151 17.71 -12.38 -10.66
C LEU A 151 18.22 -13.79 -10.35
N GLY A 152 17.49 -14.84 -10.75
CA GLY A 152 17.76 -16.22 -10.33
C GLY A 152 17.34 -16.51 -8.88
N GLN A 153 16.70 -15.57 -8.19
CA GLN A 153 16.21 -15.72 -6.82
C GLN A 153 14.84 -15.09 -6.62
N GLU A 154 14.03 -15.70 -5.77
CA GLU A 154 12.72 -15.16 -5.40
C GLU A 154 12.89 -14.01 -4.40
N VAL A 155 12.25 -12.88 -4.70
CA VAL A 155 12.12 -11.76 -3.77
C VAL A 155 10.69 -11.73 -3.26
N SER A 156 10.54 -11.58 -1.95
CA SER A 156 9.23 -11.48 -1.30
C SER A 156 8.83 -10.03 -1.07
N VAL A 157 7.55 -9.83 -0.74
CA VAL A 157 6.99 -8.53 -0.38
C VAL A 157 6.20 -8.65 0.91
N SER A 158 6.26 -7.60 1.71
CA SER A 158 5.43 -7.43 2.89
C SER A 158 4.36 -6.40 2.59
N MET A 159 3.10 -6.77 2.84
CA MET A 159 1.96 -5.92 2.54
C MET A 159 1.19 -5.51 3.79
N GLY A 160 0.69 -4.29 3.80
CA GLY A 160 -0.21 -3.75 4.82
C GLY A 160 -1.53 -3.38 4.19
N ILE A 161 -2.62 -3.89 4.75
CA ILE A 161 -3.99 -3.71 4.27
C ILE A 161 -4.78 -3.04 5.37
N THR A 162 -5.57 -2.04 5.02
CA THR A 162 -6.47 -1.37 5.96
C THR A 162 -7.74 -0.92 5.24
N LYS A 163 -8.85 -0.96 5.98
CA LYS A 163 -10.12 -0.40 5.55
C LYS A 163 -10.23 1.03 6.04
N MET A 164 -10.80 1.91 5.23
CA MET A 164 -11.18 3.24 5.65
C MET A 164 -12.29 3.18 6.72
N ASN A 165 -12.08 3.91 7.81
CA ASN A 165 -13.06 4.21 8.83
C ASN A 165 -13.85 5.47 8.44
N PHE A 166 -15.14 5.47 8.75
CA PHE A 166 -16.01 6.60 8.43
C PHE A 166 -15.50 7.90 9.06
N GLY A 167 -15.38 8.95 8.25
CA GLY A 167 -14.98 10.28 8.69
C GLY A 167 -13.51 10.44 9.09
N GLU A 168 -12.65 9.44 8.85
CA GLU A 168 -11.22 9.60 9.16
C GLU A 168 -10.48 10.46 8.13
N ILE A 169 -9.31 10.96 8.54
CA ILE A 169 -8.41 11.74 7.68
C ILE A 169 -7.38 10.82 6.98
N PRO A 170 -6.87 11.19 5.78
CA PRO A 170 -5.95 10.35 5.01
C PRO A 170 -4.71 9.89 5.76
N SER A 171 -4.10 10.76 6.57
CA SER A 171 -2.90 10.43 7.34
C SER A 171 -3.13 9.28 8.33
N ASN A 172 -4.33 9.17 8.92
CA ASN A 172 -4.64 8.05 9.81
C ASN A 172 -4.70 6.73 9.05
N LEU A 173 -5.27 6.73 7.84
CA LEU A 173 -5.37 5.56 6.99
C LEU A 173 -3.98 5.10 6.50
N ILE A 174 -3.15 6.04 6.04
CA ILE A 174 -1.76 5.77 5.62
C ILE A 174 -0.95 5.20 6.78
N ASN A 175 -0.93 5.87 7.94
CA ASN A 175 -0.20 5.42 9.12
C ASN A 175 -0.63 4.01 9.56
N ARG A 176 -1.91 3.65 9.36
CA ARG A 176 -2.43 2.31 9.65
C ARG A 176 -1.92 1.26 8.68
N ALA A 177 -1.89 1.57 7.39
CA ALA A 177 -1.33 0.71 6.36
C ALA A 177 0.17 0.48 6.56
N GLU A 178 0.93 1.53 6.87
CA GLU A 178 2.36 1.45 7.18
C GLU A 178 2.63 0.60 8.43
N ALA A 179 1.83 0.80 9.49
CA ALA A 179 1.90 -0.04 10.68
C ALA A 179 1.63 -1.51 10.34
N ALA A 180 0.70 -1.80 9.44
CA ALA A 180 0.43 -3.15 8.98
C ALA A 180 1.62 -3.75 8.18
N VAL A 181 2.27 -2.99 7.29
CA VAL A 181 3.51 -3.42 6.62
C VAL A 181 4.60 -3.74 7.64
N PHE A 182 4.78 -2.86 8.63
CA PHE A 182 5.74 -3.08 9.70
C PHE A 182 5.46 -4.38 10.47
N ARG A 183 4.19 -4.68 10.76
CA ARG A 183 3.80 -5.95 11.38
C ARG A 183 4.10 -7.15 10.49
N SER A 184 3.82 -7.09 9.19
CA SER A 184 4.19 -8.13 8.23
C SER A 184 5.70 -8.39 8.26
N LYS A 185 6.52 -7.33 8.23
CA LYS A 185 7.98 -7.43 8.32
C LYS A 185 8.46 -8.03 9.64
N LYS A 186 7.85 -7.65 10.76
CA LYS A 186 8.20 -8.18 12.09
C LYS A 186 7.80 -9.62 12.31
N GLN A 187 6.76 -10.09 11.64
CA GLN A 187 6.27 -11.46 11.75
C GLN A 187 6.94 -12.44 10.79
N GLY A 188 8.06 -12.04 10.18
CA GLY A 188 8.84 -12.92 9.31
C GLY A 188 8.65 -12.66 7.82
N ARG A 189 8.06 -11.52 7.44
CA ARG A 189 7.96 -11.06 6.04
C ARG A 189 7.12 -11.99 5.16
N ASP A 190 7.09 -11.72 3.86
CA ASP A 190 6.40 -12.55 2.87
C ASP A 190 4.94 -12.85 3.24
N ARG A 191 4.22 -11.79 3.62
CA ARG A 191 2.84 -11.88 4.08
C ARG A 191 2.14 -10.53 4.02
N SER A 192 0.82 -10.60 4.15
CA SER A 192 -0.01 -9.43 4.37
C SER A 192 -0.46 -9.34 5.83
N THR A 193 -0.68 -8.13 6.32
CA THR A 193 -1.36 -7.88 7.60
C THR A 193 -2.53 -6.96 7.35
N LEU A 194 -3.70 -7.35 7.83
CA LEU A 194 -4.87 -6.49 7.95
C LEU A 194 -4.83 -5.80 9.32
N LEU A 195 -5.04 -4.48 9.33
CA LEU A 195 -5.21 -3.70 10.55
C LEU A 195 -6.48 -2.87 10.44
N GLU A 196 -7.45 -3.12 11.33
CA GLU A 196 -8.80 -2.56 11.20
C GLU A 196 -8.97 -1.23 11.95
N ASP A 197 -8.29 -1.04 13.09
CA ASP A 197 -8.58 0.09 13.98
C ASP A 197 -7.44 1.11 14.08
N HIS A 198 -6.57 0.95 15.08
CA HIS A 198 -5.57 1.94 15.48
C HIS A 198 -4.15 1.40 15.24
N PRO A 199 -3.23 2.17 14.64
CA PRO A 199 -1.91 1.70 14.22
C PRO A 199 -1.06 1.09 15.36
N ILE A 200 -1.28 1.51 16.60
CA ILE A 200 -0.48 1.07 17.76
C ILE A 200 -1.22 0.05 18.64
N THR A 201 -2.54 0.19 18.79
CA THR A 201 -3.35 -0.55 19.78
C THR A 201 -4.48 -1.34 19.16
N GLY A 202 -4.66 -1.24 17.83
CA GLY A 202 -5.69 -1.95 17.09
C GLY A 202 -5.42 -3.44 17.07
N THR A 203 -6.51 -4.20 16.93
CA THR A 203 -6.42 -5.60 16.56
C THR A 203 -5.86 -5.71 15.14
N TYR A 204 -5.02 -6.70 14.91
CA TYR A 204 -4.46 -6.99 13.59
C TYR A 204 -4.53 -8.48 13.32
N VAL A 205 -4.72 -8.82 12.05
CA VAL A 205 -4.72 -10.19 11.57
C VAL A 205 -3.63 -10.29 10.51
N THR A 206 -2.64 -11.13 10.75
CA THR A 206 -1.57 -11.37 9.80
C THR A 206 -1.81 -12.67 9.06
N VAL A 207 -1.81 -12.60 7.74
CA VAL A 207 -2.23 -13.68 6.85
C VAL A 207 -1.08 -13.99 5.88
N PRO A 208 -0.53 -15.21 5.90
CA PRO A 208 0.36 -15.69 4.84
C PRO A 208 -0.34 -15.61 3.49
N TYR A 209 0.41 -15.36 2.42
CA TYR A 209 -0.18 -15.38 1.08
C TYR A 209 -0.75 -16.75 0.74
N LEU A 210 -1.88 -16.74 0.02
CA LEU A 210 -2.47 -17.96 -0.52
C LEU A 210 -1.51 -18.61 -1.52
N THR A 211 -1.45 -19.94 -1.50
CA THR A 211 -0.72 -20.73 -2.50
C THR A 211 -1.47 -20.74 -3.85
N ARG A 212 -0.77 -21.13 -4.92
CA ARG A 212 -1.38 -21.30 -6.25
C ARG A 212 -2.57 -22.26 -6.24
N GLU A 213 -2.46 -23.34 -5.48
CA GLU A 213 -3.53 -24.34 -5.33
C GLU A 213 -4.76 -23.77 -4.62
N GLN A 214 -4.57 -22.96 -3.58
CA GLN A 214 -5.68 -22.30 -2.87
C GLN A 214 -6.37 -21.23 -3.74
N LEU A 215 -5.63 -20.60 -4.64
CA LEU A 215 -6.17 -19.64 -5.62
C LEU A 215 -6.96 -20.33 -6.73
N SER A 216 -6.53 -21.49 -7.22
CA SER A 216 -7.22 -22.25 -8.27
C SER A 216 -8.45 -23.01 -7.79
N SER A 217 -8.40 -23.58 -6.58
CA SER A 217 -9.45 -24.46 -6.03
C SER A 217 -10.81 -23.78 -5.80
N ASN A 218 -10.87 -22.45 -5.80
CA ASN A 218 -12.10 -21.69 -5.50
C ASN A 218 -12.73 -21.02 -6.73
N ILE A 219 -12.12 -21.13 -7.91
CA ILE A 219 -12.76 -20.69 -9.17
C ILE A 219 -13.90 -21.66 -9.54
N THR A 220 -13.79 -22.92 -9.14
CA THR A 220 -14.78 -23.97 -9.44
C THR A 220 -16.06 -23.91 -8.60
N GLN A 221 -16.12 -23.07 -7.55
CA GLN A 221 -17.31 -22.97 -6.68
C GLN A 221 -18.24 -21.78 -6.99
N ASN A 222 -17.84 -20.85 -7.86
CA ASN A 222 -18.68 -19.73 -8.30
C ASN A 222 -19.21 -19.88 -9.75
N SER A 223 -19.21 -21.11 -10.28
CA SER A 223 -19.79 -21.46 -11.58
C SER A 223 -20.84 -22.56 -11.43
N VAL A 224 -21.93 -22.28 -10.71
CA VAL A 224 -23.20 -23.02 -10.79
C VAL A 224 -24.34 -22.01 -10.66
#